data_AF-A0A1S3TR34-F1
#
_entry.id   AF-A0A1S3TR34-F1
#
_cell.length_a   1.000
_cell.length_b   1.000
_cell.length_c   1.000
_cell.angle_alpha   90.00
_cell.angle_beta   90.00
_cell.angle_gamma   90.00
#
_symmetry.space_group_name_H-M   'P 1'
#
loop_
_entity.id
_entity.type
_entity.pdbx_description
1 polymer ?
#
loop_
_entity_poly.entity_id
_entity_poly.type
_entity_poly.pdbx_seq_one_letter_code
_entity_poly.pdbx_strand_id
1 'polypeptide(L)'
;MAITATISVPLTSPTRRSLASLNNLFPHSPRSTLPIPRRTFKYPNSRLVASSMSTDAPVKTPSASFLNRLQTGFLHFAKFHGLGNDFILIDNRDSSEPRITAEKAVQLCDRNFGVGADGVIFVLPGINGTDYTMRIFNSDGSEPEMCGNGVRCFAKFVSQLESLEGSHSFTVHTGAGLIIPEVLEDGNVRVDMGEPVLKASDVPTKLPANKDSAVVKSELVVDGVIWHVTCVSMGNPHCVTFSREGCQNLLVDELKLAEIGPKFEHHEVFPARTNTEFVQVLSKSHLKMRVWERGAGATLACGTGACATVVAAVLEGHAGRHPNRGLMDSCRGIYILSICRD
;
A
#
# COMPACT_ATOMS: atom_id res chain seq x y z
N MET A 1 -1.20 -1.46 -16.73
CA MET A 1 -0.35 -2.42 -17.45
C MET A 1 -0.28 -3.68 -16.61
N ALA A 2 -0.71 -4.83 -17.13
CA ALA A 2 -0.51 -6.11 -16.44
C ALA A 2 0.86 -6.65 -16.84
N ILE A 3 1.74 -6.89 -15.86
CA ILE A 3 2.94 -7.68 -16.08
C ILE A 3 2.60 -9.08 -15.59
N THR A 4 2.21 -9.95 -16.51
CA THR A 4 2.03 -11.38 -16.21
C THR A 4 3.41 -12.01 -16.08
N ALA A 5 3.94 -12.03 -14.86
CA ALA A 5 5.12 -12.78 -14.51
C ALA A 5 4.69 -14.03 -13.73
N THR A 6 4.67 -15.18 -14.40
CA THR A 6 4.54 -16.47 -13.73
C THR A 6 5.88 -16.78 -13.06
N ILE A 7 6.06 -16.31 -11.83
CA ILE A 7 7.26 -16.59 -11.05
C ILE A 7 6.91 -17.61 -9.97
N SER A 8 7.32 -18.86 -10.18
CA SER A 8 7.48 -19.81 -9.09
C SER A 8 8.79 -19.47 -8.39
N VAL A 9 8.73 -18.87 -7.20
CA VAL A 9 9.93 -18.52 -6.41
C VAL A 9 10.28 -19.70 -5.48
N PRO A 10 11.43 -20.37 -5.64
CA PRO A 10 12.02 -21.17 -4.58
C PRO A 10 12.88 -20.28 -3.68
N LEU A 11 12.64 -20.32 -2.37
CA LEU A 11 13.44 -19.64 -1.36
C LEU A 11 14.82 -20.31 -1.23
N THR A 12 15.88 -19.71 -1.78
CA THR A 12 17.26 -20.04 -1.39
C THR A 12 18.13 -18.79 -1.24
N SER A 13 18.89 -18.75 -0.15
CA SER A 13 19.98 -17.80 0.14
C SER A 13 21.32 -18.27 -0.45
N PRO A 14 22.29 -17.39 -0.73
CA PRO A 14 23.46 -17.72 -1.53
C PRO A 14 24.50 -18.52 -0.73
N THR A 15 24.83 -19.72 -1.22
CA THR A 15 25.95 -20.51 -0.68
C THR A 15 27.28 -20.06 -1.26
N ARG A 16 28.15 -19.64 -0.33
CA ARG A 16 29.57 -19.34 -0.41
C ARG A 16 30.35 -20.38 -1.25
N ARG A 17 31.00 -19.96 -2.34
CA ARG A 17 32.00 -20.79 -3.04
C ARG A 17 33.36 -20.65 -2.36
N SER A 18 33.93 -21.79 -1.98
CA SER A 18 35.29 -21.93 -1.45
C SER A 18 36.30 -21.92 -2.61
N LEU A 19 37.35 -21.12 -2.50
CA LEU A 19 38.50 -21.11 -3.41
C LEU A 19 39.45 -22.26 -3.04
N ALA A 20 39.62 -23.22 -3.94
CA ALA A 20 40.70 -24.19 -3.89
C ALA A 20 41.92 -23.62 -4.65
N SER A 21 43.04 -23.53 -3.92
CA SER A 21 44.37 -23.21 -4.40
C SER A 21 45.09 -24.51 -4.81
N LEU A 22 45.69 -24.53 -6.00
CA LEU A 22 46.74 -25.50 -6.37
C LEU A 22 47.87 -24.76 -7.11
N ASN A 23 49.08 -25.00 -6.63
CA ASN A 23 50.33 -24.35 -6.97
C ASN A 23 51.10 -25.07 -8.09
N ASN A 24 51.91 -24.27 -8.79
CA ASN A 24 53.22 -24.53 -9.43
C ASN A 24 53.30 -25.39 -10.70
N LEU A 25 53.90 -24.80 -11.76
CA LEU A 25 55.27 -25.11 -12.22
C LEU A 25 55.76 -24.06 -13.25
N PHE A 26 57.01 -23.62 -13.08
CA PHE A 26 57.84 -22.70 -13.88
C PHE A 26 58.64 -23.49 -14.96
N PRO A 27 59.27 -22.90 -16.02
CA PRO A 27 60.53 -22.14 -15.84
C PRO A 27 61.01 -21.08 -16.88
N HIS A 28 61.99 -20.28 -16.41
CA HIS A 28 63.13 -19.61 -17.09
C HIS A 28 63.09 -18.13 -17.63
N SER A 29 63.54 -17.18 -16.75
CA SER A 29 64.66 -16.17 -16.78
C SER A 29 65.31 -15.63 -18.09
N PRO A 30 66.15 -14.53 -18.08
CA PRO A 30 66.35 -13.39 -17.15
C PRO A 30 66.70 -11.98 -17.78
N ARG A 31 67.00 -10.98 -16.91
CA ARG A 31 67.83 -9.73 -17.08
C ARG A 31 67.16 -8.49 -17.71
N SER A 32 67.38 -7.24 -17.29
CA SER A 32 68.36 -6.61 -16.38
C SER A 32 67.96 -5.16 -16.01
N THR A 33 68.24 -4.74 -14.76
CA THR A 33 68.81 -3.44 -14.26
C THR A 33 68.24 -2.08 -14.73
N LEU A 34 68.10 -0.97 -14.00
CA LEU A 34 68.34 -0.39 -12.65
C LEU A 34 67.98 1.15 -12.79
N PRO A 35 68.11 2.11 -11.83
CA PRO A 35 67.40 2.32 -10.54
C PRO A 35 66.99 3.81 -10.21
N ILE A 36 66.58 4.03 -8.94
CA ILE A 36 66.68 5.22 -8.01
C ILE A 36 65.55 6.30 -7.99
N PRO A 37 65.32 7.07 -6.87
CA PRO A 37 64.66 6.72 -5.59
C PRO A 37 63.58 7.73 -5.11
N ARG A 38 62.91 7.45 -3.97
CA ARG A 38 62.79 8.44 -2.86
C ARG A 38 62.53 7.77 -1.49
N ARG A 39 63.20 8.35 -0.47
CA ARG A 39 63.33 8.02 0.97
C ARG A 39 61.96 7.98 1.70
N THR A 40 61.75 7.24 2.80
CA THR A 40 62.16 7.59 4.19
C THR A 40 62.16 6.41 5.20
N PHE A 41 62.94 6.58 6.29
CA PHE A 41 63.19 5.72 7.48
C PHE A 41 61.96 5.67 8.45
N LYS A 42 61.47 4.52 8.96
CA LYS A 42 61.81 3.62 10.13
C LYS A 42 61.19 3.94 11.54
N TYR A 43 60.18 3.11 11.91
CA TYR A 43 59.76 2.49 13.22
C TYR A 43 59.27 3.34 14.43
N PRO A 44 58.38 2.83 15.34
CA PRO A 44 58.22 1.44 15.80
C PRO A 44 56.78 0.88 16.04
N ASN A 45 56.76 -0.42 16.37
CA ASN A 45 55.66 -1.33 16.74
C ASN A 45 54.39 -0.73 17.35
N SER A 46 53.25 -0.98 16.71
CA SER A 46 51.94 -1.07 17.37
C SER A 46 51.42 -2.50 17.26
N ARG A 47 51.05 -3.05 18.42
CA ARG A 47 50.49 -4.40 18.59
C ARG A 47 49.20 -4.52 17.79
N LEU A 48 49.12 -5.47 16.85
CA LEU A 48 47.86 -5.97 16.34
C LEU A 48 47.21 -6.80 17.44
N VAL A 49 46.22 -6.22 18.12
CA VAL A 49 45.30 -6.97 18.98
C VAL A 49 44.33 -7.70 18.05
N ALA A 50 44.58 -8.98 17.80
CA ALA A 50 43.60 -9.85 17.19
C ALA A 50 42.74 -10.44 18.31
N SER A 51 41.54 -9.91 18.48
CA SER A 51 40.51 -10.53 19.31
C SER A 51 39.86 -11.66 18.51
N SER A 52 40.21 -12.90 18.80
CA SER A 52 39.47 -14.06 18.29
C SER A 52 38.33 -14.36 19.25
N MET A 53 37.09 -14.07 18.85
CA MET A 53 35.94 -14.69 19.48
C MET A 53 35.59 -15.94 18.68
N SER A 54 35.68 -17.11 19.29
CA SER A 54 34.91 -18.25 18.80
C SER A 54 33.45 -17.92 19.06
N THR A 55 32.73 -17.51 18.03
CA THR A 55 31.27 -17.52 18.06
C THR A 55 30.79 -18.84 17.50
N ASP A 56 31.15 -19.95 18.14
CA ASP A 56 30.30 -21.13 18.12
C ASP A 56 29.07 -20.80 18.96
N ALA A 57 28.17 -20.02 18.38
CA ALA A 57 26.78 -20.10 18.80
C ALA A 57 26.36 -21.54 18.48
N PRO A 58 25.86 -22.33 19.45
CA PRO A 58 25.23 -23.58 19.09
C PRO A 58 24.09 -23.19 18.17
N VAL A 59 24.18 -23.60 16.90
CA VAL A 59 23.03 -23.58 16.00
C VAL A 59 22.04 -24.53 16.65
N LYS A 60 21.18 -23.99 17.51
CA LYS A 60 19.91 -24.61 17.84
C LYS A 60 19.17 -24.62 16.52
N THR A 61 19.35 -25.69 15.75
CA THR A 61 18.46 -25.99 14.64
C THR A 61 17.11 -26.26 15.30
N PRO A 62 16.11 -25.35 15.23
CA PRO A 62 14.78 -25.72 15.67
C PRO A 62 14.36 -26.77 14.65
N SER A 63 14.15 -28.02 15.07
CA SER A 63 13.62 -29.07 14.18
C SER A 63 12.32 -28.62 13.49
N ALA A 64 11.56 -27.74 14.16
CA ALA A 64 10.42 -27.01 13.63
C ALA A 64 10.74 -26.17 12.37
N SER A 65 11.90 -25.52 12.27
CA SER A 65 12.26 -24.67 11.12
C SER A 65 12.57 -25.46 9.85
N PHE A 66 13.05 -26.70 9.99
CA PHE A 66 13.35 -27.57 8.84
C PHE A 66 12.06 -28.22 8.33
N LEU A 67 11.20 -28.70 9.21
CA LEU A 67 9.90 -29.26 8.84
C LEU A 67 8.95 -28.20 8.26
N ASN A 68 8.94 -26.97 8.81
CA ASN A 68 8.18 -25.86 8.24
C ASN A 68 8.64 -25.48 6.82
N ARG A 69 9.92 -25.67 6.49
CA ARG A 69 10.45 -25.46 5.12
C ARG A 69 10.02 -26.55 4.14
N LEU A 70 9.76 -27.77 4.63
CA LEU A 70 9.32 -28.89 3.80
C LEU A 70 7.80 -28.88 3.54
N GLN A 71 7.04 -28.11 4.32
CA GLN A 71 5.59 -28.00 4.22
C GLN A 71 5.12 -26.82 3.34
N THR A 72 6.02 -26.21 2.57
CA THR A 72 5.69 -25.03 1.75
C THR A 72 4.94 -25.45 0.48
N GLY A 73 3.62 -25.25 0.49
CA GLY A 73 2.82 -25.29 -0.74
C GLY A 73 3.17 -24.16 -1.70
N PHE A 74 2.87 -24.35 -2.98
CA PHE A 74 2.96 -23.29 -3.99
C PHE A 74 1.73 -22.39 -3.93
N LEU A 75 1.93 -21.08 -3.99
CA LEU A 75 0.85 -20.10 -4.15
C LEU A 75 0.97 -19.46 -5.53
N HIS A 76 -0.04 -19.67 -6.37
CA HIS A 76 -0.14 -18.99 -7.66
C HIS A 76 -0.88 -17.68 -7.48
N PHE A 77 -0.36 -16.63 -8.11
CA PHE A 77 -0.92 -15.29 -8.04
C PHE A 77 -0.61 -14.51 -9.31
N ALA A 78 -1.31 -13.40 -9.51
CA ALA A 78 -0.97 -12.39 -10.50
C ALA A 78 -0.68 -11.05 -9.79
N LYS A 79 0.26 -10.26 -10.32
CA LYS A 79 0.61 -8.95 -9.75
C LYS A 79 -0.05 -7.84 -10.56
N PHE A 80 -0.82 -6.98 -9.91
CA PHE A 80 -1.47 -5.83 -10.52
C PHE A 80 -1.13 -4.54 -9.78
N HIS A 81 -1.34 -3.40 -10.42
CA HIS A 81 -1.32 -2.11 -9.75
C HIS A 81 -2.39 -1.17 -10.33
N GLY A 82 -3.02 -0.38 -9.46
CA GLY A 82 -3.90 0.72 -9.82
C GLY A 82 -3.23 2.04 -9.47
N LEU A 83 -2.73 2.76 -10.49
CA LEU A 83 -1.98 4.02 -10.31
C LEU A 83 -0.68 3.92 -9.48
N GLY A 84 -0.21 2.70 -9.21
CA GLY A 84 1.03 2.45 -8.45
C GLY A 84 0.78 1.76 -7.12
N ASN A 85 -0.46 1.83 -6.60
CA ASN A 85 -0.90 1.01 -5.49
C ASN A 85 -1.04 -0.44 -5.96
N ASP A 86 -0.15 -1.32 -5.47
CA ASP A 86 0.15 -2.62 -6.06
C ASP A 86 -0.28 -3.81 -5.19
N PHE A 87 -0.85 -4.84 -5.82
CA PHE A 87 -1.52 -5.95 -5.15
C PHE A 87 -1.10 -7.30 -5.71
N ILE A 88 -1.09 -8.30 -4.82
CA ILE A 88 -1.02 -9.72 -5.15
C ILE A 88 -2.47 -10.21 -5.28
N LEU A 89 -2.89 -10.63 -6.47
CA LEU A 89 -4.23 -11.15 -6.72
C LEU A 89 -4.20 -12.68 -6.80
N ILE A 90 -5.11 -13.31 -6.06
CA ILE A 90 -5.22 -14.76 -5.95
C ILE A 90 -6.60 -15.19 -6.44
N ASP A 91 -6.62 -16.13 -7.38
CA ASP A 91 -7.85 -16.85 -7.72
C ASP A 91 -8.20 -17.80 -6.57
N ASN A 92 -9.27 -17.47 -5.86
CA ASN A 92 -9.75 -18.14 -4.67
C ASN A 92 -11.20 -18.58 -4.85
N ARG A 93 -11.68 -18.72 -6.09
CA ARG A 93 -13.09 -19.00 -6.40
C ARG A 93 -13.52 -20.40 -6.02
N ASP A 94 -12.58 -21.30 -5.80
CA ASP A 94 -12.77 -22.67 -5.36
C ASP A 94 -13.01 -22.84 -3.86
N SER A 95 -12.89 -21.77 -3.06
CA SER A 95 -13.10 -21.81 -1.61
C SER A 95 -13.68 -20.49 -1.08
N SER A 96 -14.56 -20.57 -0.08
CA SER A 96 -15.09 -19.40 0.63
C SER A 96 -14.08 -18.76 1.59
N GLU A 97 -12.99 -19.45 1.90
CA GLU A 97 -11.95 -18.96 2.81
C GLU A 97 -10.66 -18.57 2.06
N PRO A 98 -9.99 -17.47 2.45
CA PRO A 98 -8.70 -17.08 1.91
C PRO A 98 -7.67 -18.21 2.00
N ARG A 99 -6.98 -18.49 0.89
CA ARG A 99 -5.94 -19.53 0.79
C ARG A 99 -4.74 -19.32 1.71
N ILE A 100 -4.54 -18.10 2.21
CA ILE A 100 -3.45 -17.75 3.11
C ILE A 100 -3.99 -17.01 4.33
N THR A 101 -3.25 -17.08 5.44
CA THR A 101 -3.55 -16.30 6.64
C THR A 101 -3.08 -14.85 6.50
N ALA A 102 -3.56 -13.98 7.39
CA ALA A 102 -3.11 -12.60 7.50
C ALA A 102 -1.59 -12.50 7.73
N GLU A 103 -1.02 -13.35 8.60
CA GLU A 103 0.42 -13.36 8.87
C GLU A 103 1.22 -13.73 7.63
N LYS A 104 0.67 -14.60 6.78
CA LYS A 104 1.30 -14.95 5.51
C LYS A 104 1.20 -13.81 4.50
N ALA A 105 0.10 -13.06 4.49
CA ALA A 105 -0.01 -11.85 3.68
C ALA A 105 1.05 -10.81 4.06
N VAL A 106 1.29 -10.58 5.36
CA VAL A 106 2.39 -9.70 5.84
C VAL A 106 3.74 -10.12 5.26
N GLN A 107 4.07 -11.41 5.34
CA GLN A 107 5.33 -11.94 4.80
C GLN A 107 5.45 -11.76 3.28
N LEU A 108 4.34 -11.94 2.54
CA LEU A 108 4.34 -11.79 1.09
C LEU A 108 4.40 -10.32 0.66
N CYS A 109 3.79 -9.43 1.42
CA CYS A 109 3.78 -7.99 1.15
C CYS A 109 5.11 -7.31 1.48
N ASP A 110 6.00 -7.93 2.26
CA ASP A 110 7.36 -7.41 2.48
C ASP A 110 8.08 -7.21 1.13
N ARG A 111 8.57 -5.98 0.89
CA ARG A 111 9.15 -5.58 -0.40
C ARG A 111 10.57 -6.09 -0.64
N ASN A 112 11.28 -6.56 0.39
CA ASN A 112 12.66 -7.03 0.29
C ASN A 112 12.76 -8.56 0.34
N PHE A 113 11.96 -9.18 1.21
CA PHE A 113 11.99 -10.60 1.53
C PHE A 113 10.77 -11.36 1.02
N GLY A 114 9.70 -10.65 0.62
CA GLY A 114 8.51 -11.20 0.02
C GLY A 114 8.42 -10.93 -1.48
N VAL A 115 7.19 -10.94 -2.00
CA VAL A 115 6.88 -10.50 -3.36
C VAL A 115 6.85 -8.97 -3.43
N GLY A 116 6.50 -8.32 -2.31
CA GLY A 116 6.35 -6.88 -2.17
C GLY A 116 5.02 -6.40 -2.71
N ALA A 117 4.13 -5.86 -1.89
CA ALA A 117 2.84 -5.30 -2.30
C ALA A 117 2.24 -4.44 -1.19
N ASP A 118 1.27 -3.59 -1.52
CA ASP A 118 0.47 -2.88 -0.53
C ASP A 118 -0.60 -3.78 0.12
N GLY A 119 -0.99 -4.86 -0.57
CA GLY A 119 -1.91 -5.87 -0.05
C GLY A 119 -2.08 -7.12 -0.93
N VAL A 120 -2.82 -8.09 -0.40
CA VAL A 120 -3.22 -9.33 -1.07
C VAL A 120 -4.73 -9.34 -1.26
N ILE A 121 -5.20 -9.51 -2.49
CA ILE A 121 -6.62 -9.52 -2.86
C ILE A 121 -7.03 -10.93 -3.29
N PHE A 122 -8.19 -11.36 -2.80
CA PHE A 122 -8.75 -12.67 -3.11
C PHE A 122 -10.01 -12.51 -3.96
N VAL A 123 -10.11 -13.28 -5.03
CA VAL A 123 -11.35 -13.48 -5.79
C VAL A 123 -12.04 -14.71 -5.23
N LEU A 124 -13.09 -14.51 -4.44
CA LEU A 124 -13.86 -15.58 -3.78
C LEU A 124 -15.17 -15.84 -4.53
N PRO A 125 -15.84 -16.99 -4.32
CA PRO A 125 -17.17 -17.21 -4.85
C PRO A 125 -18.16 -16.12 -4.37
N GLY A 126 -19.11 -15.77 -5.23
CA GLY A 126 -20.16 -14.81 -4.91
C GLY A 126 -21.05 -15.26 -3.76
N ILE A 127 -21.62 -14.29 -3.05
CA ILE A 127 -22.57 -14.55 -1.97
C ILE A 127 -23.85 -13.74 -2.21
N ASN A 128 -24.99 -14.25 -1.74
CA ASN A 128 -26.28 -13.58 -1.86
C ASN A 128 -26.63 -13.16 -3.31
N GLY A 129 -26.17 -13.92 -4.30
CA GLY A 129 -26.44 -13.69 -5.72
C GLY A 129 -25.49 -12.71 -6.43
N THR A 130 -24.42 -12.25 -5.79
CA THR A 130 -23.33 -11.54 -6.50
C THR A 130 -22.53 -12.50 -7.36
N ASP A 131 -21.86 -11.99 -8.40
CA ASP A 131 -20.98 -12.80 -9.25
C ASP A 131 -19.77 -13.30 -8.46
N TYR A 132 -19.19 -12.41 -7.64
CA TYR A 132 -17.98 -12.69 -6.86
C TYR A 132 -18.02 -12.03 -5.48
N THR A 133 -17.07 -12.43 -4.64
CA THR A 133 -16.74 -11.76 -3.38
C THR A 133 -15.27 -11.31 -3.42
N MET A 134 -14.99 -10.10 -2.94
CA MET A 134 -13.62 -9.59 -2.77
C MET A 134 -13.29 -9.44 -1.28
N ARG A 135 -12.21 -10.08 -0.85
CA ARG A 135 -11.54 -9.81 0.43
C ARG A 135 -10.12 -9.34 0.17
N ILE A 136 -9.55 -8.63 1.13
CA ILE A 136 -8.21 -8.08 1.03
C ILE A 136 -7.52 -8.13 2.38
N PHE A 137 -6.23 -8.47 2.39
CA PHE A 137 -5.33 -8.24 3.52
C PHE A 137 -4.34 -7.15 3.15
N ASN A 138 -4.21 -6.14 4.01
CA ASN A 138 -3.18 -5.12 3.92
C ASN A 138 -1.79 -5.70 4.19
N SER A 139 -0.76 -4.92 3.89
CA SER A 139 0.63 -5.29 4.17
C SER A 139 0.93 -5.46 5.67
N ASP A 140 0.17 -4.84 6.57
CA ASP A 140 0.23 -5.09 8.02
C ASP A 140 -0.61 -6.29 8.49
N GLY A 141 -1.31 -6.97 7.57
CA GLY A 141 -2.17 -8.13 7.83
C GLY A 141 -3.60 -7.79 8.25
N SER A 142 -3.93 -6.52 8.45
CA SER A 142 -5.32 -6.11 8.69
C SER A 142 -6.21 -6.35 7.47
N GLU A 143 -7.49 -6.62 7.69
CA GLU A 143 -8.49 -6.79 6.63
C GLU A 143 -9.36 -5.54 6.52
N PRO A 144 -9.11 -4.63 5.54
CA PRO A 144 -10.00 -3.52 5.30
C PRO A 144 -11.27 -3.96 4.57
N GLU A 145 -12.31 -3.15 4.72
CA GLU A 145 -13.65 -3.42 4.21
C GLU A 145 -13.72 -3.33 2.69
N MET A 146 -12.93 -2.43 2.09
CA MET A 146 -12.88 -2.21 0.64
C MET A 146 -11.56 -1.56 0.20
N CYS A 147 -11.21 -1.72 -1.08
CA CYS A 147 -10.08 -1.04 -1.71
C CYS A 147 -10.42 -0.61 -3.15
N GLY A 148 -10.52 0.71 -3.39
CA GLY A 148 -10.96 1.24 -4.69
C GLY A 148 -9.99 0.98 -5.85
N ASN A 149 -8.68 0.94 -5.61
CA ASN A 149 -7.70 0.54 -6.64
C ASN A 149 -7.70 -0.98 -6.81
N GLY A 150 -7.84 -1.70 -5.70
CA GLY A 150 -7.95 -3.15 -5.66
C GLY A 150 -9.11 -3.67 -6.51
N VAL A 151 -10.30 -3.08 -6.39
CA VAL A 151 -11.48 -3.54 -7.16
C VAL A 151 -11.36 -3.28 -8.67
N ARG A 152 -10.60 -2.25 -9.08
CA ARG A 152 -10.26 -2.07 -10.51
C ARG A 152 -9.29 -3.13 -11.02
N CYS A 153 -8.31 -3.50 -10.20
CA CYS A 153 -7.40 -4.62 -10.50
C CYS A 153 -8.16 -5.94 -10.53
N PHE A 154 -9.08 -6.15 -9.57
CA PHE A 154 -9.97 -7.30 -9.48
C PHE A 154 -10.78 -7.47 -10.76
N ALA A 155 -11.44 -6.41 -11.23
CA ALA A 155 -12.25 -6.46 -12.44
C ALA A 155 -11.42 -6.94 -13.64
N LYS A 156 -10.23 -6.35 -13.84
CA LYS A 156 -9.31 -6.76 -14.91
C LYS A 156 -8.80 -8.20 -14.76
N PHE A 157 -8.53 -8.64 -13.54
CA PHE A 157 -8.06 -9.99 -13.27
C PHE A 157 -9.16 -11.02 -13.57
N VAL A 158 -10.39 -10.76 -13.13
CA VAL A 158 -11.55 -11.61 -13.44
C VAL A 158 -11.82 -11.63 -14.94
N SER A 159 -11.77 -10.48 -15.64
CA SER A 159 -11.91 -10.45 -17.11
C SER A 159 -10.88 -11.37 -17.79
N GLN A 160 -9.64 -11.42 -17.30
CA GLN A 160 -8.60 -12.28 -17.85
C GLN A 160 -8.86 -13.76 -17.54
N LEU A 161 -9.28 -14.10 -16.33
CA LEU A 161 -9.62 -15.47 -15.94
C LEU A 161 -10.79 -16.03 -16.75
N GLU A 162 -11.79 -15.19 -17.03
CA GLU A 162 -13.00 -15.53 -17.77
C GLU A 162 -12.85 -15.34 -19.29
N SER A 163 -11.71 -14.85 -19.77
CA SER A 163 -11.49 -14.50 -21.19
C SER A 163 -12.55 -13.54 -21.77
N LEU A 164 -12.97 -12.55 -20.98
CA LEU A 164 -13.95 -11.54 -21.36
C LEU A 164 -13.29 -10.36 -22.09
N GLU A 165 -13.90 -9.96 -23.20
CA GLU A 165 -13.50 -8.82 -24.02
C GLU A 165 -14.60 -7.74 -24.05
N GLY A 166 -14.23 -6.52 -24.43
CA GLY A 166 -15.17 -5.40 -24.54
C GLY A 166 -15.71 -4.90 -23.19
N SER A 167 -16.78 -4.11 -23.25
CA SER A 167 -17.41 -3.53 -22.07
C SER A 167 -18.25 -4.56 -21.32
N HIS A 168 -18.05 -4.66 -20.00
CA HIS A 168 -18.81 -5.55 -19.13
C HIS A 168 -18.67 -5.12 -17.66
N SER A 169 -19.60 -5.58 -16.82
CA SER A 169 -19.59 -5.28 -15.38
C SER A 169 -19.73 -6.55 -14.55
N PHE A 170 -19.35 -6.44 -13.28
CA PHE A 170 -19.51 -7.50 -12.29
C PHE A 170 -20.24 -6.95 -11.06
N THR A 171 -20.99 -7.81 -10.38
CA THR A 171 -21.49 -7.56 -9.03
C THR A 171 -20.54 -8.20 -8.03
N VAL A 172 -19.96 -7.39 -7.14
CA VAL A 172 -18.92 -7.84 -6.19
C VAL A 172 -19.37 -7.57 -4.77
N HIS A 173 -19.45 -8.61 -3.95
CA HIS A 173 -19.64 -8.45 -2.51
C HIS A 173 -18.32 -8.07 -1.83
N THR A 174 -18.35 -7.07 -0.95
CA THR A 174 -17.20 -6.60 -0.17
C THR A 174 -17.62 -6.34 1.29
N GLY A 175 -16.67 -6.08 2.18
CA GLY A 175 -16.97 -5.63 3.55
C GLY A 175 -17.71 -4.29 3.60
N ALA A 176 -17.64 -3.48 2.55
CA ALA A 176 -18.40 -2.24 2.39
C ALA A 176 -19.77 -2.44 1.71
N GLY A 177 -20.17 -3.68 1.41
CA GLY A 177 -21.40 -4.00 0.68
C GLY A 177 -21.17 -4.26 -0.81
N LEU A 178 -22.21 -4.05 -1.62
CA LEU A 178 -22.20 -4.29 -3.06
C LEU A 178 -21.38 -3.21 -3.79
N ILE A 179 -20.40 -3.64 -4.58
CA ILE A 179 -19.60 -2.79 -5.46
C ILE A 179 -19.74 -3.29 -6.90
N ILE A 180 -19.89 -2.36 -7.85
CA ILE A 180 -20.10 -2.68 -9.26
C ILE A 180 -18.97 -2.05 -10.10
N PRO A 181 -17.86 -2.78 -10.34
CA PRO A 181 -16.89 -2.38 -11.33
C PRO A 181 -17.40 -2.69 -12.75
N GLU A 182 -17.18 -1.73 -13.65
CA GLU A 182 -17.47 -1.80 -15.08
C GLU A 182 -16.18 -1.54 -15.85
N VAL A 183 -15.76 -2.54 -16.62
CA VAL A 183 -14.68 -2.39 -17.60
C VAL A 183 -15.26 -1.67 -18.81
N LEU A 184 -14.66 -0.53 -19.18
CA LEU A 184 -15.08 0.30 -20.30
C LEU A 184 -14.39 -0.12 -21.60
N GLU A 185 -14.93 0.34 -22.74
CA GLU A 185 -14.37 0.06 -24.08
C GLU A 185 -12.92 0.53 -24.24
N ASP A 186 -12.54 1.64 -23.60
CA ASP A 186 -11.17 2.19 -23.63
C ASP A 186 -10.20 1.42 -22.72
N GLY A 187 -10.69 0.38 -22.03
CA GLY A 187 -9.93 -0.42 -21.10
C GLY A 187 -9.79 0.18 -19.70
N ASN A 188 -10.34 1.36 -19.41
CA ASN A 188 -10.45 1.86 -18.05
C ASN A 188 -11.51 1.08 -17.26
N VAL A 189 -11.51 1.24 -15.94
CA VAL A 189 -12.53 0.64 -15.06
C VAL A 189 -13.23 1.76 -14.31
N ARG A 190 -14.54 1.90 -14.54
CA ARG A 190 -15.44 2.72 -13.74
C ARG A 190 -15.97 1.88 -12.59
N VAL A 191 -16.09 2.46 -11.42
CA VAL A 191 -16.59 1.75 -10.24
C VAL A 191 -17.68 2.57 -9.60
N ASP A 192 -18.84 1.97 -9.37
CA ASP A 192 -19.80 2.51 -8.43
C ASP A 192 -19.32 2.19 -7.00
N MET A 193 -18.88 3.24 -6.30
CA MET A 193 -18.28 3.15 -4.97
C MET A 193 -19.33 3.22 -3.85
N GLY A 194 -20.62 3.31 -4.18
CA GLY A 194 -21.70 3.46 -3.22
C GLY A 194 -21.79 4.85 -2.59
N GLU A 195 -22.62 4.97 -1.55
CA GLU A 195 -22.84 6.23 -0.85
C GLU A 195 -21.84 6.48 0.29
N PRO A 196 -21.32 7.72 0.44
CA PRO A 196 -20.47 8.05 1.57
C PRO A 196 -21.28 8.08 2.85
N VAL A 197 -20.73 7.51 3.91
CA VAL A 197 -21.25 7.60 5.27
C VAL A 197 -20.65 8.82 5.94
N LEU A 198 -21.50 9.76 6.37
CA LEU A 198 -21.07 11.02 6.98
C LEU A 198 -21.33 11.12 8.48
N LYS A 199 -22.26 10.31 9.00
CA LYS A 199 -22.62 10.33 10.41
C LYS A 199 -21.40 9.92 11.25
N ALA A 200 -20.98 10.79 12.16
CA ALA A 200 -19.71 10.66 12.90
C ALA A 200 -19.53 9.29 13.59
N SER A 201 -20.60 8.77 14.21
CA SER A 201 -20.60 7.46 14.88
C SER A 201 -20.37 6.29 13.93
N ASP A 202 -20.72 6.47 12.65
CA ASP A 202 -20.71 5.43 11.63
C ASP A 202 -19.42 5.51 10.77
N VAL A 203 -18.66 6.61 10.86
CA VAL A 203 -17.27 6.77 10.38
C VAL A 203 -16.24 6.20 11.38
N PRO A 204 -16.68 5.45 12.37
CA PRO A 204 -16.22 5.51 13.77
C PRO A 204 -15.19 6.61 14.12
N THR A 205 -15.65 7.85 14.36
CA THR A 205 -14.84 8.89 15.03
C THR A 205 -15.47 9.34 16.35
N LYS A 206 -14.63 9.69 17.32
CA LYS A 206 -15.04 10.31 18.59
C LYS A 206 -15.12 11.84 18.51
N LEU A 207 -14.72 12.44 17.37
CA LEU A 207 -14.87 13.87 17.18
C LEU A 207 -16.37 14.24 17.19
N PRO A 208 -16.76 15.33 17.88
CA PRO A 208 -18.15 15.76 17.91
C PRO A 208 -18.59 16.21 16.52
N ALA A 209 -19.79 15.77 16.12
CA ALA A 209 -20.42 16.28 14.91
C ALA A 209 -20.71 17.77 15.04
N ASN A 210 -20.43 18.53 13.99
CA ASN A 210 -20.61 19.98 13.94
C ASN A 210 -21.48 20.45 12.76
N LYS A 211 -21.90 19.55 11.87
CA LYS A 211 -22.78 19.86 10.73
C LYS A 211 -23.64 18.64 10.36
N ASP A 212 -24.95 18.69 10.62
CA ASP A 212 -25.92 17.65 10.22
C ASP A 212 -25.50 16.21 10.59
N SER A 213 -24.99 16.01 11.82
CA SER A 213 -24.41 14.74 12.33
C SER A 213 -23.06 14.33 11.74
N ALA A 214 -22.48 15.13 10.85
CA ALA A 214 -21.15 14.94 10.29
C ALA A 214 -20.07 15.78 11.01
N VAL A 215 -18.82 15.35 10.86
CA VAL A 215 -17.62 16.10 11.28
C VAL A 215 -17.05 16.78 10.04
N VAL A 216 -17.24 18.10 9.94
CA VAL A 216 -16.81 18.89 8.78
C VAL A 216 -15.94 20.05 9.25
N LYS A 217 -14.70 20.11 8.78
CA LYS A 217 -13.71 21.14 9.15
C LYS A 217 -13.58 21.33 10.66
N SER A 218 -13.61 20.23 11.41
CA SER A 218 -13.47 20.24 12.87
C SER A 218 -12.00 20.32 13.27
N GLU A 219 -11.72 20.88 14.44
CA GLU A 219 -10.36 20.93 14.98
C GLU A 219 -9.93 19.55 15.50
N LEU A 220 -8.70 19.15 15.14
CA LEU A 220 -8.03 17.97 15.66
C LEU A 220 -6.59 18.36 16.03
N VAL A 221 -6.22 18.16 17.30
CA VAL A 221 -4.86 18.44 17.77
C VAL A 221 -3.98 17.23 17.51
N VAL A 222 -3.08 17.31 16.53
CA VAL A 222 -2.11 16.26 16.22
C VAL A 222 -0.72 16.81 16.47
N ASP A 223 0.03 16.16 17.36
CA ASP A 223 1.41 16.57 17.71
C ASP A 223 1.50 18.01 18.25
N GLY A 224 0.47 18.46 18.98
CA GLY A 224 0.38 19.82 19.50
C GLY A 224 0.02 20.89 18.46
N VAL A 225 -0.27 20.51 17.22
CA VAL A 225 -0.69 21.41 16.13
C VAL A 225 -2.17 21.20 15.86
N ILE A 226 -2.94 22.29 15.70
CA ILE A 226 -4.34 22.21 15.31
C ILE A 226 -4.44 21.97 13.80
N TRP A 227 -5.11 20.89 13.41
CA TRP A 227 -5.50 20.57 12.05
C TRP A 227 -7.01 20.71 11.89
N HIS A 228 -7.46 21.13 10.70
CA HIS A 228 -8.89 21.13 10.38
C HIS A 228 -9.19 19.89 9.55
N VAL A 229 -10.11 19.06 10.03
CA VAL A 229 -10.39 17.74 9.45
C VAL A 229 -11.88 17.56 9.15
N THR A 230 -12.14 16.82 8.08
CA THR A 230 -13.47 16.32 7.73
C THR A 230 -13.43 14.80 7.69
N CYS A 231 -14.38 14.15 8.34
CA CYS A 231 -14.44 12.68 8.43
C CYS A 231 -15.52 12.13 7.50
N VAL A 232 -15.14 11.15 6.68
CA VAL A 232 -16.01 10.46 5.73
C VAL A 232 -15.70 8.97 5.80
N SER A 233 -16.69 8.11 5.63
CA SER A 233 -16.45 6.68 5.39
C SER A 233 -16.96 6.30 4.00
N MET A 234 -16.15 5.52 3.28
CA MET A 234 -16.51 4.87 2.01
C MET A 234 -16.68 3.35 2.21
N GLY A 235 -17.06 2.95 3.42
CA GLY A 235 -16.96 1.59 3.96
C GLY A 235 -15.79 1.43 4.94
N ASN A 236 -14.71 2.17 4.70
CA ASN A 236 -13.54 2.32 5.56
C ASN A 236 -13.38 3.80 6.01
N PRO A 237 -12.78 4.09 7.18
CA PRO A 237 -12.68 5.45 7.73
C PRO A 237 -11.62 6.31 7.02
N HIS A 238 -11.99 7.56 6.72
CA HIS A 238 -11.13 8.60 6.13
C HIS A 238 -11.17 9.90 6.95
N CYS A 239 -9.98 10.47 7.15
CA CYS A 239 -9.75 11.77 7.77
C CYS A 239 -9.07 12.68 6.73
N VAL A 240 -9.85 13.60 6.17
CA VAL A 240 -9.38 14.50 5.11
C VAL A 240 -9.02 15.85 5.73
N THR A 241 -7.87 16.41 5.33
CA THR A 241 -7.44 17.74 5.78
C THR A 241 -6.92 18.61 4.64
N PHE A 242 -7.38 19.87 4.61
CA PHE A 242 -7.00 20.90 3.64
C PHE A 242 -6.12 22.00 4.26
N SER A 243 -6.07 22.06 5.59
CA SER A 243 -5.47 23.18 6.32
C SER A 243 -5.10 22.80 7.75
N ARG A 244 -4.16 23.57 8.31
CA ARG A 244 -3.76 23.51 9.71
C ARG A 244 -3.55 24.93 10.24
N GLU A 245 -3.31 25.05 11.53
CA GLU A 245 -2.94 26.31 12.15
C GLU A 245 -1.79 26.98 11.37
N GLY A 246 -2.01 28.24 10.99
CA GLY A 246 -1.06 29.02 10.19
C GLY A 246 -0.96 28.66 8.71
N CYS A 247 -1.74 27.70 8.18
CA CYS A 247 -1.67 27.27 6.78
C CYS A 247 -3.06 26.90 6.22
N GLN A 248 -3.62 27.77 5.38
CA GLN A 248 -4.98 27.62 4.81
C GLN A 248 -5.06 26.72 3.56
N ASN A 249 -3.93 26.44 2.91
CA ASN A 249 -3.83 25.51 1.79
C ASN A 249 -2.48 24.80 1.89
N LEU A 250 -2.51 23.47 2.05
CA LEU A 250 -1.31 22.68 2.26
C LEU A 250 -0.44 22.65 0.99
N LEU A 251 0.88 22.63 1.15
CA LEU A 251 1.82 22.20 0.11
C LEU A 251 2.12 20.72 0.37
N VAL A 252 1.32 19.84 -0.24
CA VAL A 252 1.31 18.41 0.14
C VAL A 252 2.65 17.71 -0.10
N ASP A 253 3.45 18.16 -1.07
CA ASP A 253 4.77 17.58 -1.36
C ASP A 253 5.79 17.86 -0.24
N GLU A 254 5.58 18.92 0.55
CA GLU A 254 6.48 19.30 1.64
C GLU A 254 6.16 18.54 2.95
N LEU A 255 5.04 17.78 2.96
CA LEU A 255 4.65 16.99 4.13
C LEU A 255 5.54 15.77 4.27
N LYS A 256 6.09 15.61 5.47
CA LYS A 256 6.79 14.40 5.87
C LYS A 256 5.80 13.33 6.33
N LEU A 257 5.19 12.62 5.39
CA LEU A 257 4.14 11.64 5.69
C LEU A 257 4.56 10.58 6.71
N ALA A 258 5.80 10.09 6.64
CA ALA A 258 6.29 9.09 7.57
C ALA A 258 6.37 9.60 9.04
N GLU A 259 6.45 10.92 9.24
CA GLU A 259 6.44 11.52 10.57
C GLU A 259 5.00 11.81 11.04
N ILE A 260 4.15 12.38 10.18
CA ILE A 260 2.81 12.87 10.58
C ILE A 260 1.70 11.82 10.41
N GLY A 261 1.80 10.96 9.39
CA GLY A 261 0.79 9.96 9.03
C GLY A 261 0.43 9.00 10.17
N PRO A 262 1.40 8.34 10.82
CA PRO A 262 1.13 7.47 11.97
C PRO A 262 0.39 8.18 13.11
N LYS A 263 0.62 9.50 13.29
CA LYS A 263 -0.01 10.29 14.36
C LYS A 263 -1.50 10.51 14.10
N PHE A 264 -1.91 10.58 12.84
CA PHE A 264 -3.32 10.57 12.46
C PHE A 264 -3.90 9.15 12.50
N GLU A 265 -3.21 8.18 11.88
CA GLU A 265 -3.69 6.79 11.79
C GLU A 265 -4.05 6.22 13.16
N HIS A 266 -3.17 6.44 14.15
CA HIS A 266 -3.32 5.92 15.50
C HIS A 266 -3.93 6.93 16.50
N HIS A 267 -4.49 8.03 16.01
CA HIS A 267 -5.07 9.04 16.90
C HIS A 267 -6.24 8.46 17.72
N GLU A 268 -6.30 8.78 19.02
CA GLU A 268 -7.29 8.23 19.96
C GLU A 268 -8.77 8.48 19.61
N VAL A 269 -9.01 9.43 18.70
CA VAL A 269 -10.34 9.80 18.22
C VAL A 269 -10.83 8.85 17.13
N PHE A 270 -9.97 8.00 16.56
CA PHE A 270 -10.31 7.02 15.55
C PHE A 270 -10.15 5.60 16.13
N PRO A 271 -11.21 5.01 16.74
CA PRO A 271 -11.11 3.70 17.40
C PRO A 271 -10.72 2.57 16.46
N ALA A 272 -11.09 2.68 15.17
CA ALA A 272 -10.76 1.72 14.13
C ALA A 272 -9.54 2.13 13.28
N ARG A 273 -8.70 3.04 13.81
CA ARG A 273 -7.69 3.81 13.04
C ARG A 273 -8.35 4.59 11.88
N THR A 274 -7.57 5.31 11.07
CA THR A 274 -8.10 6.01 9.89
C THR A 274 -7.10 6.08 8.76
N ASN A 275 -7.60 6.12 7.53
CA ASN A 275 -6.83 6.66 6.41
C ASN A 275 -6.79 8.18 6.53
N THR A 276 -5.70 8.80 6.09
CA THR A 276 -5.55 10.26 6.17
C THR A 276 -5.15 10.84 4.84
N GLU A 277 -6.01 11.69 4.29
CA GLU A 277 -5.78 12.40 3.03
C GLU A 277 -5.39 13.85 3.31
N PHE A 278 -4.17 14.20 2.91
CA PHE A 278 -3.67 15.57 2.92
C PHE A 278 -3.90 16.18 1.55
N VAL A 279 -4.61 17.31 1.50
CA VAL A 279 -5.12 17.84 0.25
C VAL A 279 -4.66 19.29 0.03
N GLN A 280 -4.13 19.52 -1.17
CA GLN A 280 -3.86 20.83 -1.72
C GLN A 280 -4.93 21.15 -2.78
N VAL A 281 -5.65 22.25 -2.58
CA VAL A 281 -6.64 22.71 -3.56
C VAL A 281 -5.91 23.50 -4.64
N LEU A 282 -5.92 23.01 -5.87
CA LEU A 282 -5.35 23.70 -7.04
C LEU A 282 -6.43 24.54 -7.74
N SER A 283 -7.64 24.01 -7.85
CA SER A 283 -8.83 24.71 -8.35
C SER A 283 -10.11 24.03 -7.83
N LYS A 284 -11.29 24.59 -8.15
CA LYS A 284 -12.58 23.98 -7.78
C LYS A 284 -12.86 22.62 -8.42
N SER A 285 -12.07 22.23 -9.43
CA SER A 285 -12.18 20.95 -10.15
C SER A 285 -10.86 20.16 -10.18
N HIS A 286 -9.82 20.64 -9.50
CA HIS A 286 -8.50 20.00 -9.46
C HIS A 286 -7.96 20.01 -8.05
N LEU A 287 -7.86 18.83 -7.45
CA LEU A 287 -7.29 18.59 -6.14
C LEU A 287 -6.00 17.80 -6.30
N LYS A 288 -5.01 18.10 -5.46
CA LYS A 288 -3.77 17.34 -5.37
C LYS A 288 -3.70 16.74 -3.97
N MET A 289 -3.38 15.47 -3.87
CA MET A 289 -3.40 14.79 -2.57
C MET A 289 -2.22 13.85 -2.37
N ARG A 290 -1.94 13.63 -1.09
CA ARG A 290 -1.08 12.58 -0.58
C ARG A 290 -1.81 11.86 0.54
N VAL A 291 -1.57 10.56 0.68
CA VAL A 291 -2.32 9.72 1.60
C VAL A 291 -1.38 8.94 2.52
N TRP A 292 -1.80 8.81 3.78
CA TRP A 292 -1.29 7.80 4.70
C TRP A 292 -2.42 6.81 4.97
N GLU A 293 -2.30 5.60 4.43
CA GLU A 293 -3.30 4.55 4.54
C GLU A 293 -3.15 3.74 5.83
N ARG A 294 -4.30 3.43 6.44
CA ARG A 294 -4.42 2.55 7.60
C ARG A 294 -3.81 1.20 7.26
N GLY A 295 -2.74 0.82 7.95
CA GLY A 295 -2.09 -0.47 7.78
C GLY A 295 -1.30 -0.67 6.48
N ALA A 296 -1.14 0.38 5.66
CA ALA A 296 -0.32 0.34 4.44
C ALA A 296 0.68 1.51 4.32
N GLY A 297 0.52 2.57 5.13
CA GLY A 297 1.44 3.70 5.15
C GLY A 297 1.28 4.63 3.94
N ALA A 298 2.39 5.25 3.49
CA ALA A 298 2.37 6.16 2.36
C ALA A 298 2.26 5.40 1.02
N THR A 299 1.04 5.24 0.51
CA THR A 299 0.78 4.61 -0.79
C THR A 299 0.78 5.64 -1.92
N LEU A 300 1.02 5.16 -3.15
CA LEU A 300 1.00 6.01 -4.35
C LEU A 300 -0.41 6.41 -4.81
N ALA A 301 -1.44 5.72 -4.32
CA ALA A 301 -2.84 5.99 -4.64
C ALA A 301 -3.78 5.31 -3.65
N CYS A 302 -4.87 6.00 -3.28
CA CYS A 302 -5.99 5.42 -2.53
C CYS A 302 -7.32 5.76 -3.21
N GLY A 303 -8.01 4.76 -3.73
CA GLY A 303 -9.28 4.98 -4.46
C GLY A 303 -10.43 5.44 -3.58
N THR A 304 -10.60 4.84 -2.40
CA THR A 304 -11.60 5.27 -1.41
C THR A 304 -11.25 6.64 -0.83
N GLY A 305 -9.96 6.90 -0.57
CA GLY A 305 -9.47 8.21 -0.14
C GLY A 305 -9.68 9.32 -1.16
N ALA A 306 -9.55 9.00 -2.45
CA ALA A 306 -9.89 9.90 -3.54
C ALA A 306 -11.38 10.31 -3.51
N CYS A 307 -12.28 9.34 -3.34
CA CYS A 307 -13.71 9.62 -3.20
C CYS A 307 -14.01 10.46 -1.94
N ALA A 308 -13.45 10.07 -0.78
CA ALA A 308 -13.61 10.80 0.47
C ALA A 308 -13.10 12.26 0.36
N THR A 309 -11.98 12.48 -0.33
CA THR A 309 -11.41 13.81 -0.58
C THR A 309 -12.37 14.71 -1.34
N VAL A 310 -13.00 14.21 -2.42
CA VAL A 310 -13.98 14.98 -3.20
C VAL A 310 -15.21 15.29 -2.36
N VAL A 311 -15.71 14.31 -1.59
CA VAL A 311 -16.85 14.51 -0.68
C VAL A 311 -16.54 15.61 0.35
N ALA A 312 -15.37 15.54 1.01
CA ALA A 312 -14.94 16.53 1.98
C ALA A 312 -14.79 17.92 1.35
N ALA A 313 -14.18 18.01 0.15
CA ALA A 313 -14.03 19.27 -0.57
C ALA A 313 -15.37 19.93 -0.92
N VAL A 314 -16.40 19.13 -1.24
CA VAL A 314 -17.76 19.63 -1.47
C VAL A 314 -18.41 20.10 -0.15
N LEU A 315 -18.25 19.35 0.93
CA LEU A 315 -18.81 19.69 2.25
C LEU A 315 -18.23 20.99 2.84
N GLU A 316 -16.95 21.25 2.57
CA GLU A 316 -16.22 22.46 2.98
C GLU A 316 -16.30 23.61 1.96
N GLY A 317 -16.85 23.37 0.77
CA GLY A 317 -17.01 24.40 -0.27
C GLY A 317 -15.76 24.69 -1.10
N HIS A 318 -14.74 23.84 -1.03
CA HIS A 318 -13.53 23.89 -1.85
C HIS A 318 -13.76 23.42 -3.30
N ALA A 319 -14.71 22.51 -3.51
CA ALA A 319 -15.11 22.00 -4.82
C ALA A 319 -16.55 22.41 -5.17
N GLY A 320 -16.81 22.68 -6.45
CA GLY A 320 -18.11 23.16 -6.91
C GLY A 320 -19.19 22.08 -6.88
N ARG A 321 -20.40 22.44 -6.42
CA ARG A 321 -21.62 21.64 -6.68
C ARG A 321 -22.13 21.97 -8.09
N HIS A 322 -22.56 20.96 -8.85
CA HIS A 322 -23.49 21.22 -9.95
C HIS A 322 -24.83 21.68 -9.35
N PRO A 323 -25.37 22.86 -9.75
CA PRO A 323 -26.45 23.53 -9.01
C PRO A 323 -27.81 22.82 -8.96
N ASN A 324 -28.02 21.74 -9.72
CA ASN A 324 -29.32 21.04 -9.82
C ASN A 324 -29.27 19.57 -9.38
N ARG A 325 -28.32 19.21 -8.53
CA ARG A 325 -27.98 17.81 -8.28
C ARG A 325 -27.65 17.56 -6.80
N GLY A 326 -28.14 16.46 -6.23
CA GLY A 326 -27.86 16.06 -4.85
C GLY A 326 -26.35 15.89 -4.58
N LEU A 327 -25.95 15.71 -3.31
CA LEU A 327 -24.54 15.53 -2.90
C LEU A 327 -23.82 14.45 -3.75
N MET A 328 -24.54 13.40 -4.11
CA MET A 328 -24.14 12.29 -4.99
C MET A 328 -23.77 12.73 -6.40
N ASP A 329 -24.69 13.40 -7.06
CA ASP A 329 -24.56 13.76 -8.47
C ASP A 329 -23.55 14.93 -8.68
N SER A 330 -23.24 15.69 -7.61
CA SER A 330 -22.20 16.72 -7.62
C SER A 330 -20.79 16.14 -7.49
N CYS A 331 -20.65 14.91 -6.98
CA CYS A 331 -19.41 14.14 -7.04
C CYS A 331 -19.18 13.48 -8.42
N ARG A 332 -20.18 13.54 -9.34
CA ARG A 332 -20.05 13.09 -10.74
C ARG A 332 -19.40 14.12 -11.68
N GLY A 333 -18.92 15.25 -11.14
CA GLY A 333 -18.05 16.16 -11.88
C GLY A 333 -16.71 15.48 -12.22
N ILE A 334 -16.07 15.90 -13.32
CA ILE A 334 -14.69 15.50 -13.59
C ILE A 334 -13.81 16.25 -12.60
N TYR A 335 -13.45 15.59 -11.50
CA TYR A 335 -12.42 16.07 -10.59
C TYR A 335 -11.10 15.43 -11.00
N ILE A 336 -10.12 16.25 -11.35
CA ILE A 336 -8.76 15.77 -11.51
C ILE A 336 -8.18 15.65 -10.11
N LEU A 337 -7.93 14.42 -9.66
CA LEU A 337 -7.16 14.15 -8.46
C LEU A 337 -5.75 13.74 -8.87
N SER A 338 -4.79 14.64 -8.68
CA SER A 338 -3.39 14.31 -8.87
C SER A 338 -2.87 13.69 -7.58
N ILE A 339 -2.57 12.40 -7.63
CA ILE A 339 -1.91 11.71 -6.51
C ILE A 339 -0.40 11.80 -6.74
N CYS A 340 0.31 12.35 -5.76
CA CYS A 340 1.74 12.60 -5.87
C CYS A 340 2.54 11.35 -5.57
N ARG A 341 3.62 11.19 -6.35
CA ARG A 341 4.66 10.22 -6.07
C ARG A 341 5.73 10.91 -5.23
N ASP A 342 6.24 10.21 -4.23
CA ASP A 342 7.54 10.51 -3.63
C ASP A 342 8.67 10.31 -4.64
#